data_AF-A0A7S2CPK9-F1
#
_entry.id   AF-A0A7S2CPK9-F1
#
_cell.length_a   1.000
_cell.length_b   1.000
_cell.length_c   1.000
_cell.angle_alpha   90.00
_cell.angle_beta   90.00
_cell.angle_gamma   90.00
#
_symmetry.space_group_name_H-M   'P 1'
#
loop_
_entity.id
_entity.type
_entity.pdbx_description
1 polymer ?
#
loop_
_entity_poly.entity_id
_entity_poly.type
_entity_poly.pdbx_seq_one_letter_code
_entity_poly.pdbx_strand_id
1 'polypeptide(L)'
;FSHPIRRYVPSKITVVSMSIQSEVNDAMKTAMKAKDKTTLSAIRSIKAAFTNLEKENNLSEIEDPQAVIVLRKLAKMRQESIDMYRGAGTSSGDEHAAGEAVELAIIERWLPSLADESTTRAWIEEAIAGAGDNPNVGKVT
;
A
#
# COMPACT_ATOMS: atom_id res chain seq x y z
N PHE A 1 -56.82 15.46 -22.56
CA PHE A 1 -55.63 16.20 -22.10
C PHE A 1 -54.48 15.21 -21.91
N SER A 2 -53.68 15.05 -22.96
CA SER A 2 -52.54 14.11 -23.01
C SER A 2 -51.32 14.79 -22.41
N HIS A 3 -50.82 14.30 -21.27
CA HIS A 3 -49.53 14.71 -20.72
C HIS A 3 -48.51 13.62 -21.03
N PRO A 4 -47.39 13.92 -21.72
CA PRO A 4 -46.38 12.93 -22.01
C PRO A 4 -45.62 12.58 -20.73
N ILE A 5 -45.65 11.30 -20.35
CA ILE A 5 -44.82 10.76 -19.27
C ILE A 5 -43.36 10.85 -19.75
N ARG A 6 -42.62 11.81 -19.21
CA ARG A 6 -41.18 11.97 -19.45
C ARG A 6 -40.48 10.72 -18.91
N ARG A 7 -40.15 9.78 -19.79
CA ARG A 7 -39.37 8.59 -19.42
C ARG A 7 -38.04 9.06 -18.86
N TYR A 8 -37.83 8.80 -17.57
CA TYR A 8 -36.53 8.94 -16.94
C TYR A 8 -35.58 7.92 -17.58
N VAL A 9 -34.55 8.42 -18.27
CA VAL A 9 -33.43 7.59 -18.73
C VAL A 9 -32.35 7.76 -17.66
N PRO A 10 -32.07 6.77 -16.80
CA PRO A 10 -30.98 6.91 -15.84
C PRO A 10 -29.68 7.11 -16.61
N SER A 11 -29.02 8.24 -16.33
CA SER A 11 -27.63 8.48 -16.72
C SER A 11 -26.80 7.28 -16.29
N LYS A 12 -26.04 6.68 -17.20
CA LYS A 12 -25.08 5.64 -16.85
C LYS A 12 -24.14 6.24 -15.80
N ILE A 13 -24.25 5.77 -14.56
CA ILE A 13 -23.26 6.04 -13.54
C ILE A 13 -21.99 5.38 -14.04
N THR A 14 -21.11 6.15 -14.68
CA THR A 14 -19.74 5.72 -14.93
C THR A 14 -19.08 5.64 -13.58
N VAL A 15 -19.04 4.45 -12.99
CA VAL A 15 -18.09 4.16 -11.91
C VAL A 15 -16.73 4.25 -12.58
N VAL A 16 -16.05 5.38 -12.42
CA VAL A 16 -14.65 5.51 -12.81
C VAL A 16 -13.89 4.54 -11.91
N SER A 17 -13.55 3.37 -12.41
CA SER A 17 -12.54 2.54 -11.77
C SER A 17 -11.26 3.36 -11.76
N MET A 18 -10.82 3.82 -10.59
CA MET A 18 -9.56 4.57 -10.47
C MET A 18 -8.40 3.60 -10.65
N SER A 19 -7.34 4.02 -11.32
CA SER A 19 -6.11 3.23 -11.43
C SER A 19 -5.44 3.08 -10.07
N ILE A 20 -4.70 1.98 -9.86
CA ILE A 20 -3.90 1.75 -8.65
C ILE A 20 -2.94 2.92 -8.41
N GLN A 21 -2.33 3.44 -9.47
CA GLN A 21 -1.46 4.61 -9.39
C GLN A 21 -2.20 5.85 -8.85
N SER A 22 -3.43 6.10 -9.31
CA SER A 22 -4.26 7.19 -8.79
C SER A 22 -4.63 6.96 -7.32
N GLU A 23 -4.99 5.73 -6.95
CA GLU A 23 -5.31 5.38 -5.56
C GLU A 23 -4.13 5.61 -4.62
N VAL A 24 -2.91 5.21 -5.03
CA VAL A 24 -1.68 5.46 -4.28
C VAL A 24 -1.44 6.96 -4.09
N ASN A 25 -1.67 7.77 -5.12
CA ASN A 25 -1.54 9.23 -5.02
C ASN A 25 -2.56 9.85 -4.04
N ASP A 26 -3.79 9.35 -4.00
CA ASP A 26 -4.82 9.84 -3.08
C ASP A 26 -4.61 9.34 -1.65
N ALA A 27 -4.12 8.11 -1.48
CA ALA A 27 -3.68 7.58 -0.19
C ALA A 27 -2.53 8.41 0.39
N MET A 28 -1.60 8.89 -0.46
CA MET A 28 -0.52 9.79 -0.02
C MET A 28 -1.08 11.08 0.59
N LYS A 29 -2.03 11.73 -0.08
CA LYS A 29 -2.69 12.95 0.42
C LYS A 29 -3.40 12.68 1.75
N THR A 30 -4.06 11.54 1.86
CA THR A 30 -4.75 11.11 3.09
C THR A 30 -3.75 10.91 4.23
N ALA A 31 -2.65 10.19 4.01
CA ALA A 31 -1.60 9.98 5.00
C ALA A 31 -0.93 11.30 5.44
N MET A 32 -0.72 12.24 4.52
CA MET A 32 -0.22 13.58 4.83
C MET A 32 -1.16 14.35 5.77
N LYS A 33 -2.48 14.29 5.52
CA LYS A 33 -3.49 14.95 6.37
C LYS A 33 -3.58 14.30 7.74
N ALA A 34 -3.52 12.98 7.80
CA ALA A 34 -3.57 12.21 9.04
C ALA A 34 -2.28 12.31 9.88
N LYS A 35 -1.19 12.85 9.30
CA LYS A 35 0.16 12.86 9.90
C LYS A 35 0.67 11.45 10.24
N ASP A 36 0.18 10.45 9.53
CA ASP A 36 0.62 9.06 9.65
C ASP A 36 1.96 8.89 8.93
N LYS A 37 3.04 9.03 9.68
CA LYS A 37 4.41 9.01 9.14
C LYS A 37 4.76 7.66 8.53
N THR A 38 4.30 6.57 9.13
CA THR A 38 4.63 5.21 8.70
C THR A 38 3.94 4.91 7.38
N THR A 39 2.64 5.13 7.29
CA THR A 39 1.89 4.96 6.03
C THR A 39 2.43 5.88 4.94
N LEU A 40 2.77 7.12 5.29
CA LEU A 40 3.30 8.07 4.33
C LEU A 40 4.69 7.67 3.79
N SER A 41 5.55 7.05 4.60
CA SER A 41 6.84 6.51 4.16
C SER A 41 6.66 5.39 3.13
N ALA A 42 5.84 4.39 3.46
CA ALA A 42 5.55 3.26 2.57
C ALA A 42 4.96 3.71 1.23
N ILE A 43 3.98 4.63 1.27
CA ILE A 43 3.34 5.16 0.06
C ILE A 43 4.33 5.93 -0.83
N ARG A 44 5.29 6.66 -0.24
CA ARG A 44 6.34 7.34 -1.01
C ARG A 44 7.27 6.35 -1.70
N SER A 45 7.63 5.26 -1.03
CA SER A 45 8.44 4.19 -1.62
C SER A 45 7.72 3.54 -2.81
N ILE A 46 6.42 3.24 -2.68
CA ILE A 46 5.59 2.73 -3.79
C ILE A 46 5.57 3.72 -4.95
N LYS A 47 5.28 5.00 -4.67
CA LYS A 47 5.23 6.05 -5.69
C LYS A 47 6.57 6.22 -6.41
N ALA A 48 7.68 6.14 -5.68
CA ALA A 48 9.01 6.20 -6.28
C ALA A 48 9.26 5.02 -7.23
N ALA A 49 8.85 3.80 -6.86
CA ALA A 49 8.97 2.63 -7.72
C ALA A 49 8.12 2.76 -8.99
N PHE A 50 6.90 3.30 -8.90
CA PHE A 50 6.07 3.60 -10.08
C PHE A 50 6.74 4.63 -10.99
N THR A 51 7.22 5.75 -10.42
CA THR A 51 7.94 6.78 -11.20
C THR A 51 9.23 6.27 -11.84
N ASN A 52 9.91 5.32 -11.23
CA ASN A 52 11.07 4.68 -11.86
C ASN A 52 10.65 3.85 -13.07
N LEU A 53 9.58 3.05 -12.95
CA LEU A 53 9.05 2.26 -14.06
C LEU A 53 8.59 3.15 -15.23
N GLU A 54 7.93 4.27 -14.93
CA GLU A 54 7.55 5.28 -15.93
C GLU A 54 8.76 5.77 -16.72
N LYS A 55 9.84 6.16 -16.02
CA LYS A 55 11.06 6.66 -16.65
C LYS A 55 11.78 5.60 -17.47
N GLU A 56 11.88 4.38 -16.95
CA GLU A 56 12.55 3.26 -17.62
C GLU A 56 11.86 2.90 -18.94
N ASN A 57 10.53 3.03 -19.01
CA ASN A 57 9.72 2.67 -20.18
C ASN A 57 9.23 3.89 -20.98
N ASN A 58 9.66 5.10 -20.60
CA ASN A 58 9.20 6.37 -21.19
C ASN A 58 7.65 6.49 -21.26
N LEU A 59 6.99 6.10 -20.16
CA LEU A 59 5.53 6.14 -20.00
C LEU A 59 5.11 7.41 -19.25
N SER A 60 3.91 7.92 -19.56
CA SER A 60 3.29 9.01 -18.80
C SER A 60 2.49 8.54 -17.59
N GLU A 61 2.03 7.29 -17.60
CA GLU A 61 1.28 6.62 -16.54
C GLU A 61 1.53 5.10 -16.66
N ILE A 62 1.44 4.36 -15.55
CA ILE A 62 1.53 2.90 -15.55
C ILE A 62 0.13 2.28 -15.51
N GLU A 63 -0.04 1.15 -16.21
CA GLU A 63 -1.28 0.39 -16.14
C GLU A 63 -1.33 -0.47 -14.86
N ASP A 64 -2.53 -0.78 -14.37
CA ASP A 64 -2.72 -1.60 -13.17
C ASP A 64 -1.96 -2.93 -13.17
N PRO A 65 -1.88 -3.70 -14.29
CA PRO A 65 -1.07 -4.91 -14.33
C PRO A 65 0.42 -4.64 -14.04
N GLN A 66 0.96 -3.52 -14.52
CA GLN A 66 2.34 -3.11 -14.25
C GLN A 66 2.52 -2.68 -12.79
N ALA A 67 1.54 -1.93 -12.25
CA ALA A 67 1.52 -1.53 -10.85
C ALA A 67 1.52 -2.77 -9.92
N VAL A 68 0.69 -3.77 -10.21
CA VAL A 68 0.63 -5.03 -9.46
C VAL A 68 1.98 -5.76 -9.49
N ILE A 69 2.67 -5.81 -10.63
CA ILE A 69 4.01 -6.42 -10.73
C ILE A 69 5.01 -5.71 -9.81
N VAL A 70 5.02 -4.38 -9.82
CA VAL A 70 5.91 -3.57 -8.95
C VAL A 70 5.57 -3.78 -7.48
N LEU A 71 4.29 -3.74 -7.11
CA LEU A 71 3.82 -3.95 -5.75
C LEU A 71 4.18 -5.35 -5.22
N ARG A 72 4.06 -6.40 -6.05
CA ARG A 72 4.50 -7.77 -5.69
C ARG A 72 6.00 -7.84 -5.42
N LYS A 73 6.81 -7.14 -6.22
CA LYS A 73 8.26 -7.06 -6.00
C LYS A 73 8.58 -6.37 -4.68
N LEU A 74 7.92 -5.25 -4.39
CA LEU A 74 8.11 -4.53 -3.12
C LEU A 74 7.67 -5.38 -1.92
N ALA A 75 6.51 -6.05 -1.99
CA ALA A 75 6.03 -6.95 -0.95
C ALA A 75 7.05 -8.07 -0.66
N LYS A 76 7.59 -8.69 -1.71
CA LYS A 76 8.64 -9.71 -1.57
C LYS A 76 9.90 -9.16 -0.89
N MET A 77 10.37 -7.98 -1.27
CA MET A 77 11.54 -7.35 -0.64
C MET A 77 11.32 -7.06 0.86
N ARG A 78 10.10 -6.66 1.25
CA ARG A 78 9.73 -6.49 2.67
C ARG A 78 9.76 -7.83 3.39
N GLN A 79 9.23 -8.89 2.79
CA GLN A 79 9.26 -10.21 3.40
C GLN A 79 10.68 -10.73 3.61
N GLU A 80 11.55 -10.61 2.60
CA GLU A 80 12.96 -11.02 2.71
C GLU A 80 13.69 -10.21 3.80
N SER A 81 13.34 -8.93 3.97
CA SER A 81 13.88 -8.06 5.02
C SER A 81 13.41 -8.48 6.42
N ILE A 82 12.12 -8.82 6.58
CA ILE A 82 11.55 -9.34 7.82
C ILE A 82 12.28 -10.61 8.25
N ASP A 83 12.43 -11.57 7.33
CA ASP A 83 13.09 -12.85 7.61
C ASP A 83 14.57 -12.64 8.00
N MET A 84 15.25 -11.72 7.31
CA MET A 84 16.65 -11.35 7.62
C MET A 84 16.78 -10.73 9.01
N TYR A 85 15.92 -9.78 9.37
CA TYR A 85 15.98 -9.10 10.66
C TYR A 85 15.64 -10.03 11.83
N ARG A 86 14.62 -10.89 11.66
CA ARG A 86 14.28 -11.93 12.66
C ARG A 86 15.39 -12.97 12.80
N GLY A 87 16.02 -13.36 11.69
CA GLY A 87 17.14 -14.30 11.67
C GLY A 87 18.38 -13.82 12.43
N ALA A 88 18.54 -12.50 12.62
CA ALA A 88 19.65 -11.94 13.39
C ALA A 88 19.51 -12.14 14.91
N GLY A 89 18.30 -12.43 15.42
CA GLY A 89 18.06 -12.79 16.83
C GLY A 89 18.38 -11.71 17.85
N THR A 90 18.27 -10.43 17.48
CA THR A 90 18.52 -9.28 18.37
C THR A 90 17.23 -8.46 18.57
N SER A 91 17.09 -7.81 19.72
CA SER A 91 15.92 -6.95 19.99
C SER A 91 15.75 -5.82 18.97
N SER A 92 16.84 -5.25 18.47
CA SER A 92 16.79 -4.26 17.38
C SER A 92 16.33 -4.88 16.05
N GLY A 93 16.67 -6.15 15.81
CA GLY A 93 16.17 -6.92 14.67
C GLY A 93 14.64 -7.05 14.71
N ASP A 94 14.06 -7.35 15.87
CA ASP A 94 12.61 -7.47 16.01
C ASP A 94 11.88 -6.14 15.74
N GLU A 95 12.42 -5.01 16.21
CA GLU A 95 11.89 -3.68 15.91
C GLU A 95 11.95 -3.35 14.41
N HIS A 96 13.06 -3.68 13.74
CA HIS A 96 13.19 -3.50 12.30
C HIS A 96 12.22 -4.39 11.52
N ALA A 97 12.06 -5.66 11.91
CA ALA A 97 11.11 -6.58 11.32
C ALA A 97 9.67 -6.07 11.45
N ALA A 98 9.30 -5.51 12.60
CA ALA A 98 7.98 -4.92 12.81
C ALA A 98 7.73 -3.73 11.85
N GLY A 99 8.73 -2.86 11.64
CA GLY A 99 8.64 -1.77 10.67
C GLY A 99 8.39 -2.27 9.24
N GLU A 100 9.14 -3.28 8.79
CA GLU A 100 8.98 -3.88 7.46
C GLU A 100 7.61 -4.57 7.31
N ALA A 101 7.10 -5.22 8.37
CA ALA A 101 5.77 -5.84 8.37
C ALA A 101 4.64 -4.82 8.20
N VAL A 102 4.76 -3.64 8.82
CA VAL A 102 3.79 -2.55 8.61
C VAL A 102 3.81 -2.06 7.16
N GLU A 103 5.00 -1.85 6.59
CA GLU A 103 5.13 -1.47 5.17
C GLU A 103 4.55 -2.54 4.23
N LEU A 104 4.81 -3.82 4.49
CA LEU A 104 4.23 -4.95 3.75
C LEU A 104 2.71 -4.90 3.75
N ALA A 105 2.09 -4.77 4.93
CA ALA A 105 0.64 -4.68 5.06
C ALA A 105 0.03 -3.46 4.35
N ILE A 106 0.79 -2.37 4.20
CA ILE A 106 0.37 -1.21 3.40
C ILE A 106 0.40 -1.56 1.92
N ILE A 107 1.50 -2.15 1.41
CA ILE A 107 1.65 -2.54 0.00
C ILE A 107 0.54 -3.51 -0.43
N GLU A 108 0.20 -4.48 0.42
CA GLU A 108 -0.80 -5.52 0.12
C GLU A 108 -2.21 -4.97 -0.09
N ARG A 109 -2.53 -3.74 0.34
CA ARG A 109 -3.85 -3.10 0.12
C ARG A 109 -4.20 -2.93 -1.36
N TRP A 110 -3.19 -2.83 -2.22
CA TRP A 110 -3.34 -2.65 -3.67
C TRP A 110 -3.04 -3.92 -4.46
N LEU A 111 -2.73 -5.03 -3.78
CA LEU A 111 -2.62 -6.32 -4.43
C LEU A 111 -3.98 -7.00 -4.38
N PRO A 112 -4.42 -7.65 -5.49
CA PRO A 112 -5.60 -8.49 -5.41
C PRO A 112 -5.36 -9.54 -4.32
N SER A 113 -6.33 -9.69 -3.42
CA SER A 113 -6.31 -10.70 -2.36
C SER A 113 -5.88 -12.03 -2.97
N LEU A 114 -4.64 -12.41 -2.71
CA LEU A 114 -4.17 -13.76 -2.95
C LEU A 114 -4.99 -14.59 -1.98
N ALA A 115 -5.86 -15.46 -2.47
CA ALA A 115 -6.23 -16.62 -1.69
C ALA A 115 -4.96 -17.47 -1.50
N ASP A 116 -4.16 -17.07 -0.50
CA ASP A 116 -3.40 -17.88 0.45
C ASP A 116 -3.39 -17.10 1.78
N GLU A 117 -4.61 -16.82 2.21
CA GLU A 117 -5.05 -15.99 3.33
C GLU A 117 -4.50 -16.35 4.72
N SER A 118 -3.76 -17.47 4.86
CA SER A 118 -3.24 -17.95 6.14
C SER A 118 -1.90 -17.35 6.53
N THR A 119 -1.05 -17.05 5.54
CA THR A 119 0.33 -16.58 5.78
C THR A 119 0.37 -15.08 6.07
N THR A 120 -0.31 -14.27 5.25
CA THR A 120 -0.38 -12.81 5.42
C THR A 120 -1.09 -12.40 6.72
N ARG A 121 -2.15 -13.12 7.12
CA ARG A 121 -2.92 -12.79 8.33
C ARG A 121 -2.14 -13.07 9.62
N ALA A 122 -1.35 -14.14 9.64
CA ALA A 122 -0.47 -14.46 10.76
C ALA A 122 0.58 -13.37 10.99
N TRP A 123 1.15 -12.80 9.93
CA TRP A 123 2.11 -11.69 10.04
C TRP A 123 1.47 -10.38 10.49
N ILE A 124 0.25 -10.09 10.03
CA ILE A 124 -0.49 -8.90 10.45
C ILE A 124 -0.89 -8.97 11.92
N GLU A 125 -1.39 -10.12 12.40
CA GLU A 125 -1.76 -10.29 13.81
C GLU A 125 -0.54 -10.24 14.74
N GLU A 126 0.60 -10.78 14.32
CA GLU A 126 1.87 -10.68 15.03
C GLU A 126 2.42 -9.23 15.05
N ALA A 127 2.35 -8.51 13.93
CA ALA A 127 2.78 -7.11 13.84
C ALA A 127 1.90 -6.17 14.67
N ILE A 128 0.58 -6.42 14.73
CA ILE A 128 -0.36 -5.65 15.57
C ILE A 128 -0.17 -5.95 17.05
N ALA A 129 0.14 -7.21 17.42
CA ALA A 129 0.41 -7.57 18.81
C ALA A 129 1.74 -7.00 19.34
N GLY A 130 2.75 -6.81 18.47
CA GLY A 130 4.05 -6.24 18.82
C GLY A 130 4.11 -4.71 18.82
N ALA A 131 3.20 -4.02 18.12
CA ALA A 131 3.20 -2.56 17.98
C ALA A 131 2.38 -1.82 19.07
N GLY A 132 1.93 -2.54 20.10
CA GLY A 132 1.29 -1.94 21.27
C GLY A 132 2.27 -1.11 22.10
N ASP A 133 2.09 0.21 22.07
CA ASP A 133 2.84 1.23 22.79
C ASP A 133 4.33 1.42 22.41
N ASN A 134 4.58 2.23 21.38
CA ASN A 134 5.80 3.04 21.39
C ASN A 134 5.54 4.52 21.04
N PRO A 135 5.34 5.39 22.06
CA PRO A 135 5.19 6.82 21.88
C PRO A 135 6.56 7.54 21.97
N ASN A 136 7.56 7.18 21.15
CA ASN A 136 8.76 7.99 20.91
C ASN A 136 9.60 7.30 19.82
N VAL A 137 10.19 7.93 18.80
CA VAL A 137 11.16 9.02 18.92
C VAL A 137 11.25 9.78 17.59
N GLY A 138 11.01 11.08 17.67
CA GLY A 138 11.66 12.02 16.78
C GLY A 138 13.02 12.40 17.37
N LYS A 139 14.09 12.16 16.63
CA LYS A 139 15.30 12.99 16.53
C LYS A 139 16.36 12.16 15.81
N VAL A 140 16.62 12.51 14.55
CA VAL A 140 17.89 12.21 13.92
C VAL A 140 18.74 13.47 14.06
N THR A 141 19.72 13.39 14.96
CA THR A 141 20.92 14.24 14.99
C THR A 141 22.04 13.49 14.30
#